data_AF-A0A6A5UDP5-F1
#
_entry.id   AF-A0A6A5UDP5-F1
#
_cell.length_a   1.000
_cell.length_b   1.000
_cell.length_c   1.000
_cell.angle_alpha   90.00
_cell.angle_beta   90.00
_cell.angle_gamma   90.00
#
_symmetry.space_group_name_H-M   'P 1'
#
loop_
_entity.id
_entity.type
_entity.pdbx_description
1 polymer ?
#
loop_
_entity_poly.entity_id
_entity_poly.type
_entity_poly.pdbx_seq_one_letter_code
_entity_poly.pdbx_strand_id
1 'polypeptide(L)'
;MPFPNSFRRSTENTKHCWGYSFEWTDDHLTSEQTEPLKHSYDVLGEECLGILNTISPPHKGALPPNETQQQQPSDEEKKESTETEGEKKEELPLPQRDLFALLKEHHESHPKLHQLWEEVNYVPEWVDWVQIERGQDVFYRYGGPALTGLTYQSLLGGMGAARVVETLARTGGFSTKVARRRLFETTQHILQCTKSLDSIKPGGAGHVSSVRVRLLHAAVRQRIMKLANQRPSYFNLEEWGVPVNDIDQIGTLSTFSATLIWISFPRQGIYLREQEKEDYVALWRYIGYILGTPTEHFATIAKAKAIMESLLYNEVNPSEMSRVLANNIIHSLEGQPPTFVSPDMLVASARWLNGNDLGDQLGLPRVSWYYWSLMAGQCIFFMGLCYFYRALPWLDAGHIARLKRIFYAVIVEAKYGLAGVETSFDFKYVPEYETVTEMGAPRDIKLRSNSVEMRNLRALGIFAGVLGLGAWVSYKATTSILAKIW
;
A
#
# COMPACT_ATOMS: atom_id res chain seq x y z
N MET A 1 -0.91 -17.48 12.85
CA MET A 1 -0.27 -18.16 11.70
C MET A 1 -1.25 -19.17 11.13
N PRO A 2 -1.40 -19.29 9.80
CA PRO A 2 -2.06 -20.46 9.25
C PRO A 2 -1.30 -21.70 9.72
N PHE A 3 -2.00 -22.69 10.27
CA PHE A 3 -1.38 -23.95 10.66
C PHE A 3 -0.71 -24.58 9.43
N PRO A 4 0.53 -25.10 9.54
CA PRO A 4 1.18 -25.78 8.43
C PRO A 4 0.27 -26.92 7.97
N ASN A 5 -0.13 -26.88 6.69
CA ASN A 5 -0.95 -27.92 6.10
C ASN A 5 -0.08 -29.17 5.92
N SER A 6 -0.17 -30.10 6.86
CA SER A 6 0.55 -31.38 6.86
C SER A 6 0.19 -32.29 5.68
N PHE A 7 -0.85 -31.97 4.91
CA PHE A 7 -1.22 -32.69 3.68
C PHE A 7 -0.64 -32.07 2.40
N ARG A 8 0.06 -30.94 2.49
CA ARG A 8 0.73 -30.36 1.31
C ARG A 8 1.96 -31.21 1.00
N ARG A 9 1.97 -31.87 -0.16
CA ARG A 9 3.14 -32.63 -0.63
C ARG A 9 4.27 -31.64 -0.90
N SER A 10 5.39 -31.80 -0.20
CA SER A 10 6.63 -31.12 -0.53
C SER A 10 7.35 -31.92 -1.63
N THR A 11 7.74 -31.24 -2.69
CA THR A 11 8.61 -31.76 -3.74
C THR A 11 10.01 -31.14 -3.61
N GLU A 12 10.94 -31.52 -4.48
CA GLU A 12 12.25 -30.86 -4.59
C GLU A 12 12.15 -29.36 -4.98
N ASN A 13 11.03 -28.97 -5.59
CA ASN A 13 10.75 -27.61 -6.03
C ASN A 13 10.04 -26.76 -4.97
N THR A 14 9.71 -27.33 -3.81
CA THR A 14 9.08 -26.57 -2.72
C THR A 14 10.06 -25.54 -2.14
N LYS A 15 9.64 -24.27 -2.11
CA LYS A 15 10.37 -23.17 -1.48
C LYS A 15 9.61 -22.65 -0.26
N HIS A 16 10.36 -22.12 0.70
CA HIS A 16 9.86 -21.56 1.94
C HIS A 16 10.52 -20.20 2.20
N CYS A 17 9.71 -19.16 2.39
CA CYS A 17 10.18 -17.85 2.81
C CYS A 17 9.09 -17.13 3.62
N TRP A 18 9.47 -16.44 4.70
CA TRP A 18 8.59 -15.53 5.45
C TRP A 18 7.22 -16.13 5.85
N GLY A 19 7.22 -17.39 6.29
CA GLY A 19 6.00 -18.13 6.67
C GLY A 19 5.04 -18.39 5.50
N TYR A 20 5.55 -18.42 4.27
CA TYR A 20 4.86 -18.76 3.04
C TYR A 20 5.60 -19.89 2.33
N SER A 21 4.84 -20.81 1.71
CA SER A 21 5.38 -21.98 1.02
C SER A 21 4.74 -22.11 -0.35
N PHE A 22 5.52 -22.47 -1.36
CA PHE A 22 5.05 -22.61 -2.73
C PHE A 22 5.91 -23.59 -3.53
N GLU A 23 5.39 -24.01 -4.68
CA GLU A 23 6.14 -24.81 -5.64
C GLU A 23 6.73 -23.87 -6.69
N TRP A 24 8.04 -23.93 -6.88
CA TRP A 24 8.71 -23.24 -7.96
C TRP A 24 8.30 -23.85 -9.32
N THR A 25 8.08 -23.01 -10.33
CA THR A 25 7.65 -23.39 -11.68
C THR A 25 8.44 -22.59 -12.72
N ASP A 26 8.29 -22.95 -14.00
CA ASP A 26 8.95 -22.26 -15.12
C ASP A 26 8.49 -20.81 -15.32
N ASP A 27 7.33 -20.42 -14.76
CA ASP A 27 6.85 -19.04 -14.77
C ASP A 27 7.56 -18.14 -13.72
N HIS A 28 8.28 -18.73 -12.77
CA HIS A 28 9.02 -17.99 -11.74
C HIS A 28 10.33 -17.45 -12.31
N LEU A 29 10.68 -16.22 -11.93
CA LEU A 29 11.96 -15.62 -12.23
C LEU A 29 13.01 -15.96 -11.17
N THR A 30 14.20 -16.36 -11.59
CA THR A 30 15.39 -16.50 -10.73
C THR A 30 16.02 -15.13 -10.47
N SER A 31 16.92 -15.05 -9.48
CA SER A 31 17.65 -13.80 -9.19
C SER A 31 18.48 -13.33 -10.39
N GLU A 32 19.05 -14.23 -11.18
CA GLU A 32 19.80 -13.88 -12.40
C GLU A 32 18.90 -13.27 -13.47
N GLN A 33 17.63 -13.67 -13.52
CA GLN A 33 16.64 -13.11 -14.46
C GLN A 33 16.09 -11.76 -13.99
N THR A 34 16.01 -11.52 -12.67
CA THR A 34 15.57 -10.23 -12.13
C THR A 34 16.69 -9.19 -12.08
N GLU A 35 17.95 -9.60 -12.05
CA GLU A 35 19.11 -8.69 -11.95
C GLU A 35 19.11 -7.58 -13.02
N PRO A 36 18.94 -7.86 -14.32
CA PRO A 36 18.96 -6.79 -15.33
C PRO A 36 17.82 -5.78 -15.17
N LEU A 37 16.68 -6.21 -14.61
CA LEU A 37 15.51 -5.35 -14.37
C LEU A 37 15.75 -4.30 -13.28
N LYS A 38 16.82 -4.44 -12.49
CA LYS A 38 17.28 -3.43 -11.55
C LYS A 38 17.86 -2.20 -12.25
N HIS A 39 18.23 -2.34 -13.53
CA HIS A 39 18.87 -1.30 -14.32
C HIS A 39 18.01 -0.83 -15.51
N SER A 40 16.86 -1.46 -15.74
CA SER A 40 15.83 -0.96 -16.65
C SER A 40 14.76 -0.16 -15.91
N TYR A 41 14.16 0.81 -16.61
CA TYR A 41 13.18 1.73 -16.06
C TYR A 41 12.40 2.41 -17.19
N ASP A 42 11.36 3.18 -16.83
CA ASP A 42 10.59 4.02 -17.74
C ASP A 42 11.42 5.20 -18.31
N VAL A 43 12.18 4.91 -19.37
CA VAL A 43 13.01 5.90 -20.09
C VAL A 43 12.14 6.98 -20.74
N LEU A 44 10.97 6.62 -21.29
CA LEU A 44 10.08 7.58 -21.94
C LEU A 44 9.56 8.61 -20.94
N GLY A 45 9.09 8.17 -19.78
CA GLY A 45 8.66 9.07 -18.71
C GLY A 45 9.79 9.99 -18.22
N GLU A 46 11.02 9.48 -18.14
CA GLU A 46 12.19 10.26 -17.76
C GLU A 46 12.55 11.34 -18.79
N GLU A 47 12.63 11.00 -20.08
CA GLU A 47 12.90 11.94 -21.16
C GLU A 47 11.82 13.03 -21.23
N CYS A 48 10.55 12.64 -21.13
CA CYS A 48 9.41 13.57 -21.11
C CYS A 48 9.50 14.54 -19.94
N LEU A 49 9.82 14.06 -18.74
CA LEU A 49 10.02 14.94 -17.59
C LEU A 49 11.15 15.95 -17.84
N GLY A 50 12.25 15.54 -18.46
CA GLY A 50 13.35 16.43 -18.83
C GLY A 50 12.90 17.58 -19.75
N ILE A 51 12.05 17.26 -20.73
CA ILE A 51 11.45 18.26 -21.64
C ILE A 51 10.49 19.18 -20.88
N LEU A 52 9.60 18.63 -20.03
CA LEU A 52 8.67 19.42 -19.22
C LEU A 52 9.40 20.34 -18.22
N ASN A 53 10.55 19.92 -17.68
CA ASN A 53 11.42 20.76 -16.85
C ASN A 53 12.07 21.90 -17.62
N THR A 54 12.21 21.78 -18.94
CA THR A 54 12.73 22.86 -19.80
C THR A 54 11.63 23.87 -20.12
N ILE A 55 10.41 23.39 -20.38
CA ILE A 55 9.23 24.23 -20.66
C ILE A 55 8.80 24.99 -19.40
N SER A 56 8.71 24.29 -18.27
CA SER A 56 8.32 24.84 -16.97
C SER A 56 9.32 24.36 -15.92
N PRO A 57 10.38 25.13 -15.63
CA PRO A 57 11.39 24.75 -14.64
C PRO A 57 10.81 24.61 -13.23
N PRO A 58 11.27 23.62 -12.43
CA PRO A 58 10.86 23.51 -11.03
C PRO A 58 11.35 24.73 -10.23
N HIS A 59 10.50 25.26 -9.34
CA HIS A 59 10.87 26.39 -8.48
C HIS A 59 12.04 26.04 -7.56
N LYS A 60 13.05 26.92 -7.51
CA LYS A 60 14.29 26.76 -6.70
C LYS A 60 14.09 26.84 -5.17
N GLY A 61 12.85 26.94 -4.67
CA GLY A 61 12.56 27.18 -3.25
C GLY A 61 11.36 26.40 -2.68
N ALA A 62 10.85 25.37 -3.38
CA ALA A 62 9.78 24.50 -2.85
C ALA A 62 10.30 23.46 -1.82
N LEU A 63 11.33 23.83 -1.05
CA LEU A 63 11.79 23.06 0.09
C LEU A 63 11.00 23.55 1.30
N PRO A 64 10.01 22.81 1.84
CA PRO A 64 9.51 23.13 3.16
C PRO A 64 10.69 23.06 4.14
N PRO A 65 10.81 23.99 5.10
CA PRO A 65 11.83 23.89 6.14
C PRO A 65 11.77 22.49 6.77
N ASN A 66 12.93 21.90 7.05
CA ASN A 66 13.06 20.66 7.81
C ASN A 66 12.24 20.78 9.11
N GLU A 67 11.01 20.28 9.12
CA GLU A 67 10.16 20.24 10.33
C GLU A 67 10.74 19.27 11.38
N THR A 68 11.85 18.59 11.09
CA THR A 68 12.57 17.68 11.97
C THR A 68 13.16 18.37 13.21
N GLN A 69 13.27 19.71 13.26
CA GLN A 69 13.90 20.42 14.39
C GLN A 69 12.97 21.23 15.31
N GLN A 70 11.64 21.16 15.18
CA GLN A 70 10.79 21.69 16.26
C GLN A 70 10.73 20.69 17.42
N GLN A 71 11.65 20.86 18.38
CA GLN A 71 11.46 20.43 19.76
C GLN A 71 10.13 21.01 20.26
N GLN A 72 9.35 20.21 20.99
CA GLN A 72 8.20 20.71 21.72
C GLN A 72 8.65 21.88 22.60
N PRO A 73 7.97 23.04 22.60
CA PRO A 73 8.25 24.04 23.61
C PRO A 73 7.93 23.41 24.97
N SER A 74 8.87 23.50 25.91
CA SER A 74 8.62 23.20 27.31
C SER A 74 7.48 24.10 27.82
N ASP A 75 6.68 23.59 28.74
CA ASP A 75 5.52 24.31 29.29
C ASP A 75 5.88 25.61 30.07
N GLU A 76 7.16 26.01 30.09
CA GLU A 76 7.65 27.23 30.73
C GLU A 76 7.63 28.48 29.81
N GLU A 77 7.56 28.34 28.48
CA GLU A 77 7.55 29.51 27.57
C GLU A 77 6.15 30.08 27.26
N LYS A 78 5.07 29.52 27.84
CA LYS A 78 3.69 29.97 27.59
C LYS A 78 3.25 31.25 28.34
N LYS A 79 4.16 32.00 28.97
CA LYS A 79 3.78 33.14 29.82
C LYS A 79 4.26 34.54 29.40
N GLU A 80 5.03 34.70 28.33
CA GLU A 80 5.42 36.04 27.88
C GLU A 80 5.32 36.16 26.35
N SER A 81 4.11 36.38 25.84
CA SER A 81 3.83 37.09 24.58
C SER A 81 2.34 37.09 24.27
N THR A 82 1.55 37.62 25.20
CA THR A 82 0.28 38.24 24.83
C THR A 82 0.61 39.65 24.34
N GLU A 83 -0.03 40.09 23.24
CA GLU A 83 0.05 41.41 22.61
C GLU A 83 0.96 41.54 21.37
N THR A 84 0.49 41.04 20.21
CA THR A 84 0.17 41.88 19.03
C THR A 84 -0.43 40.99 17.93
N GLU A 85 -1.76 41.02 17.78
CA GLU A 85 -2.46 40.46 16.62
C GLU A 85 -2.26 41.40 15.43
N GLY A 86 -1.20 41.13 14.65
CA GLY A 86 -1.05 41.65 13.30
C GLY A 86 -1.44 40.56 12.30
N GLU A 87 -2.44 40.85 11.47
CA GLU A 87 -2.92 40.03 10.36
C GLU A 87 -1.77 39.45 9.53
N LYS A 88 -1.43 38.16 9.76
CA LYS A 88 -0.67 37.38 8.77
C LYS A 88 -1.63 37.05 7.65
N LYS A 89 -1.60 37.85 6.57
CA LYS A 89 -2.14 37.47 5.27
C LYS A 89 -1.67 36.06 4.94
N GLU A 90 -2.61 35.13 4.81
CA GLU A 90 -2.36 33.84 4.15
C GLU A 90 -1.78 34.15 2.76
N GLU A 91 -0.50 33.86 2.56
CA GLU A 91 0.07 33.83 1.23
C GLU A 91 -0.70 32.76 0.43
N LEU A 92 -1.45 33.21 -0.58
CA LEU A 92 -2.09 32.33 -1.55
C LEU A 92 -1.02 31.37 -2.11
N PRO A 93 -1.24 30.05 -2.11
CA PRO A 93 -0.25 29.11 -2.60
C PRO A 93 0.06 29.43 -4.06
N LEU A 94 1.36 29.56 -4.36
CA LEU A 94 1.87 29.69 -5.73
C LEU A 94 1.26 28.60 -6.62
N PRO A 95 0.94 28.89 -7.90
CA PRO A 95 0.33 27.91 -8.80
C PRO A 95 1.19 26.64 -8.85
N GLN A 96 0.57 25.55 -8.42
CA GLN A 96 1.17 24.24 -8.24
C GLN A 96 1.56 23.68 -9.61
N ARG A 97 2.83 23.28 -9.78
CA ARG A 97 3.35 22.75 -11.05
C ARG A 97 2.79 21.34 -11.31
N ASP A 98 1.63 21.28 -11.96
CA ASP A 98 0.98 20.01 -12.34
C ASP A 98 1.58 19.46 -13.65
N LEU A 99 2.39 18.40 -13.51
CA LEU A 99 3.08 17.76 -14.63
C LEU A 99 2.12 17.15 -15.65
N PHE A 100 0.95 16.68 -15.24
CA PHE A 100 -0.04 16.17 -16.19
C PHE A 100 -0.66 17.31 -17.00
N ALA A 101 -0.97 18.44 -16.37
CA ALA A 101 -1.50 19.61 -17.07
C ALA A 101 -0.50 20.11 -18.12
N LEU A 102 0.79 20.17 -17.76
CA LEU A 102 1.86 20.53 -18.70
C LEU A 102 2.00 19.52 -19.85
N LEU A 103 1.94 18.22 -19.56
CA LEU A 103 1.95 17.20 -20.60
C LEU A 103 0.76 17.37 -21.55
N LYS A 104 -0.45 17.57 -21.00
CA LYS A 104 -1.67 17.79 -21.79
C LYS A 104 -1.59 19.06 -22.65
N GLU A 105 -0.99 20.13 -22.15
CA GLU A 105 -0.85 21.39 -22.89
C GLU A 105 0.20 21.29 -24.01
N HIS A 106 1.29 20.57 -23.75
CA HIS A 106 2.48 20.58 -24.61
C HIS A 106 2.76 19.26 -25.35
N HIS A 107 1.88 18.27 -25.32
CA HIS A 107 2.18 16.98 -25.95
C HIS A 107 2.49 17.10 -27.45
N GLU A 108 1.86 18.03 -28.17
CA GLU A 108 2.11 18.25 -29.60
C GLU A 108 3.44 18.97 -29.89
N SER A 109 4.06 19.61 -28.89
CA SER A 109 5.24 20.45 -29.11
C SER A 109 6.55 19.66 -29.22
N HIS A 110 6.56 18.37 -28.86
CA HIS A 110 7.76 17.54 -28.91
C HIS A 110 7.41 16.06 -29.17
N PRO A 111 8.14 15.36 -30.08
CA PRO A 111 7.81 13.97 -30.44
C PRO A 111 7.72 13.00 -29.26
N LYS A 112 8.61 13.13 -28.26
CA LYS A 112 8.56 12.31 -27.04
C LYS A 112 7.35 12.58 -26.15
N LEU A 113 6.95 13.85 -25.99
CA LEU A 113 5.74 14.19 -25.24
C LEU A 113 4.50 13.65 -25.94
N HIS A 114 4.46 13.74 -27.27
CA HIS A 114 3.40 13.14 -28.07
C HIS A 114 3.38 11.61 -27.91
N GLN A 115 4.54 10.96 -27.96
CA GLN A 115 4.66 9.52 -27.75
C GLN A 115 4.10 9.09 -26.38
N LEU A 116 4.49 9.79 -25.29
CA LEU A 116 3.96 9.49 -23.96
C LEU A 116 2.46 9.75 -23.88
N TRP A 117 1.98 10.83 -24.49
CA TRP A 117 0.56 11.16 -24.54
C TRP A 117 -0.26 10.08 -25.25
N GLU A 118 0.20 9.62 -26.41
CA GLU A 118 -0.44 8.51 -27.12
C GLU A 118 -0.41 7.23 -26.29
N GLU A 119 0.74 6.89 -25.69
CA GLU A 119 0.88 5.67 -24.88
C GLU A 119 -0.09 5.65 -23.69
N VAL A 120 -0.21 6.75 -22.94
CA VAL A 120 -1.10 6.77 -21.76
C VAL A 120 -2.58 6.83 -22.15
N ASN A 121 -2.93 7.36 -23.32
CA ASN A 121 -4.32 7.44 -23.78
C ASN A 121 -4.75 6.24 -24.65
N TYR A 122 -3.81 5.43 -25.12
CA TYR A 122 -4.09 4.20 -25.84
C TYR A 122 -4.69 3.15 -24.90
N VAL A 123 -5.67 2.40 -25.40
CA VAL A 123 -6.30 1.29 -24.66
C VAL A 123 -5.82 -0.02 -25.31
N PRO A 124 -4.99 -0.81 -24.62
CA PRO A 124 -4.50 -2.08 -25.17
C PRO A 124 -5.63 -3.07 -25.47
N GLU A 125 -5.43 -3.90 -26.50
CA GLU A 125 -6.43 -4.88 -26.96
C GLU A 125 -6.85 -5.90 -25.90
N TRP A 126 -5.97 -6.18 -24.92
CA TRP A 126 -6.26 -7.10 -23.82
C TRP A 126 -7.15 -6.49 -22.73
N VAL A 127 -7.50 -5.19 -22.81
CA VAL A 127 -8.35 -4.53 -21.81
C VAL A 127 -9.82 -4.84 -22.09
N ASP A 128 -10.45 -5.58 -21.17
CA ASP A 128 -11.91 -5.75 -21.11
C ASP A 128 -12.49 -4.84 -20.01
N TRP A 129 -13.23 -3.81 -20.40
CA TRP A 129 -13.83 -2.86 -19.45
C TRP A 129 -14.81 -3.51 -18.46
N VAL A 130 -15.53 -4.55 -18.88
CA VAL A 130 -16.44 -5.26 -17.97
C VAL A 130 -15.62 -6.04 -16.94
N GLN A 131 -14.49 -6.61 -17.34
CA GLN A 131 -13.54 -7.24 -16.42
C GLN A 131 -12.94 -6.24 -15.44
N ILE A 132 -12.51 -5.06 -15.91
CA ILE A 132 -11.97 -4.00 -15.07
C ILE A 132 -13.01 -3.54 -14.05
N GLU A 133 -14.27 -3.33 -14.44
CA GLU A 133 -15.35 -2.92 -13.53
C GLU A 133 -15.55 -3.94 -12.40
N ARG A 134 -15.61 -5.24 -12.72
CA ARG A 134 -15.68 -6.29 -11.70
C ARG A 134 -14.44 -6.32 -10.80
N GLY A 135 -13.26 -6.03 -11.36
CA GLY A 135 -12.01 -5.90 -10.61
C GLY A 135 -12.06 -4.75 -9.60
N GLN A 136 -12.66 -3.61 -9.98
CA GLN A 136 -12.88 -2.48 -9.07
C GLN A 136 -13.78 -2.88 -7.90
N ASP A 137 -14.81 -3.67 -8.15
CA ASP A 137 -15.75 -4.13 -7.12
C ASP A 137 -15.11 -5.07 -6.10
N VAL A 138 -14.11 -5.88 -6.50
CA VAL A 138 -13.36 -6.76 -5.57
C VAL A 138 -12.73 -5.95 -4.43
N PHE A 139 -12.14 -4.79 -4.72
CA PHE A 139 -11.53 -3.93 -3.70
C PHE A 139 -12.54 -3.55 -2.62
N TYR A 140 -13.74 -3.13 -3.01
CA TYR A 140 -14.77 -2.69 -2.07
C TYR A 140 -15.51 -3.85 -1.40
N ARG A 141 -15.75 -4.96 -2.10
CA ARG A 141 -16.34 -6.18 -1.52
C ARG A 141 -15.54 -6.65 -0.30
N TYR A 142 -14.23 -6.50 -0.35
CA TYR A 142 -13.30 -6.85 0.72
C TYR A 142 -12.64 -5.61 1.35
N GLY A 143 -13.29 -4.44 1.34
CA GLY A 143 -12.64 -3.16 1.65
C GLY A 143 -11.91 -3.08 3.00
N GLY A 144 -12.52 -3.59 4.08
CA GLY A 144 -11.86 -3.64 5.40
C GLY A 144 -10.59 -4.52 5.39
N PRO A 145 -10.69 -5.78 4.97
CA PRO A 145 -9.52 -6.65 4.75
C PRO A 145 -8.49 -6.10 3.77
N ALA A 146 -8.94 -5.43 2.69
CA ALA A 146 -8.07 -4.86 1.66
C ALA A 146 -7.25 -3.69 2.23
N LEU A 147 -7.86 -2.73 2.93
CA LEU A 147 -7.14 -1.64 3.59
C LEU A 147 -6.19 -2.14 4.69
N THR A 148 -6.60 -3.16 5.45
CA THR A 148 -5.73 -3.82 6.44
C THR A 148 -4.53 -4.46 5.76
N GLY A 149 -4.77 -5.17 4.66
CA GLY A 149 -3.74 -5.81 3.85
C GLY A 149 -2.76 -4.81 3.24
N LEU A 150 -3.27 -3.76 2.59
CA LEU A 150 -2.45 -2.71 1.99
C LEU A 150 -1.59 -1.99 3.02
N THR A 151 -2.12 -1.73 4.22
CA THR A 151 -1.37 -1.02 5.27
C THR A 151 -0.26 -1.88 5.88
N TYR A 152 -0.58 -3.11 6.27
CA TYR A 152 0.35 -3.90 7.08
C TYR A 152 1.10 -4.96 6.29
N GLN A 153 0.47 -5.59 5.29
CA GLN A 153 1.13 -6.58 4.45
C GLN A 153 1.89 -5.90 3.31
N SER A 154 1.23 -5.06 2.53
CA SER A 154 1.85 -4.43 1.36
C SER A 154 2.83 -3.32 1.76
N LEU A 155 2.39 -2.29 2.50
CA LEU A 155 3.25 -1.17 2.86
C LEU A 155 4.30 -1.54 3.91
N LEU A 156 3.88 -1.98 5.11
CA LEU A 156 4.84 -2.30 6.18
C LEU A 156 5.66 -3.56 5.85
N GLY A 157 5.03 -4.63 5.36
CA GLY A 157 5.76 -5.83 4.93
C GLY A 157 6.68 -5.57 3.74
N GLY A 158 6.29 -4.67 2.83
CA GLY A 158 7.11 -4.22 1.71
C GLY A 158 8.42 -3.53 2.12
N MET A 159 8.51 -3.02 3.35
CA MET A 159 9.79 -2.54 3.90
C MET A 159 10.84 -3.65 4.02
N GLY A 160 10.46 -4.92 3.88
CA GLY A 160 11.41 -6.02 3.78
C GLY A 160 12.24 -6.03 2.49
N ALA A 161 11.82 -5.32 1.44
CA ALA A 161 12.60 -5.16 0.21
C ALA A 161 13.61 -4.00 0.38
N ALA A 162 14.82 -4.32 0.86
CA ALA A 162 15.82 -3.32 1.24
C ALA A 162 16.16 -2.32 0.12
N ARG A 163 16.24 -2.75 -1.14
CA ARG A 163 16.54 -1.87 -2.29
C ARG A 163 15.51 -0.74 -2.45
N VAL A 164 14.23 -1.10 -2.34
CA VAL A 164 13.12 -0.14 -2.40
C VAL A 164 13.20 0.82 -1.21
N VAL A 165 13.48 0.30 -0.02
CA VAL A 165 13.64 1.08 1.21
C VAL A 165 14.71 2.15 1.07
N GLU A 166 15.84 1.85 0.43
CA GLU A 166 16.90 2.82 0.19
C GLU A 166 16.43 4.00 -0.67
N THR A 167 15.64 3.73 -1.72
CA THR A 167 15.00 4.80 -2.50
C THR A 167 14.04 5.63 -1.64
N LEU A 168 13.20 4.98 -0.84
CA LEU A 168 12.21 5.65 0.01
C LEU A 168 12.86 6.51 1.11
N ALA A 169 13.92 6.01 1.76
CA ALA A 169 14.60 6.67 2.86
C ALA A 169 15.14 8.05 2.45
N ARG A 170 15.62 8.17 1.21
CA ARG A 170 16.19 9.39 0.63
C ARG A 170 15.16 10.45 0.26
N THR A 171 13.88 10.07 0.17
CA THR A 171 12.81 11.06 -0.01
C THR A 171 12.49 11.80 1.28
N GLY A 172 12.78 11.22 2.45
CA GLY A 172 12.33 11.77 3.75
C GLY A 172 10.82 11.62 4.01
N GLY A 173 10.07 11.10 3.03
CA GLY A 173 8.61 10.98 3.12
C GLY A 173 8.11 9.87 4.05
N PHE A 174 8.99 9.13 4.72
CA PHE A 174 8.60 8.07 5.67
C PHE A 174 8.98 8.40 7.13
N SER A 175 9.17 9.67 7.45
CA SER A 175 9.22 10.13 8.84
C SER A 175 7.86 9.98 9.53
N THR A 176 7.84 9.89 10.87
CA THR A 176 6.60 9.74 11.65
C THR A 176 5.63 10.92 11.54
N LYS A 177 6.11 12.09 11.10
CA LYS A 177 5.30 13.30 10.86
C LYS A 177 4.54 13.22 9.53
N VAL A 178 5.12 12.55 8.53
CA VAL A 178 4.68 12.61 7.14
C VAL A 178 4.05 11.31 6.64
N ALA A 179 4.53 10.16 7.10
CA ALA A 179 4.19 8.85 6.53
C ALA A 179 2.67 8.60 6.44
N ARG A 180 1.92 9.03 7.46
CA ARG A 180 0.45 8.93 7.46
C ARG A 180 -0.22 9.72 6.33
N ARG A 181 0.24 10.94 6.05
CA ARG A 181 -0.32 11.75 4.95
C ARG A 181 -0.05 11.08 3.61
N ARG A 182 1.17 10.57 3.40
CA ARG A 182 1.52 9.82 2.18
C ARG A 182 0.70 8.55 2.02
N LEU A 183 0.42 7.83 3.11
CA LEU A 183 -0.50 6.69 3.07
C LEU A 183 -1.88 7.09 2.53
N PHE A 184 -2.42 8.25 2.93
CA PHE A 184 -3.69 8.76 2.40
C PHE A 184 -3.58 9.23 0.95
N GLU A 185 -2.47 9.84 0.54
CA GLU A 185 -2.21 10.20 -0.86
C GLU A 185 -2.21 8.95 -1.77
N THR A 186 -1.53 7.88 -1.37
CA THR A 186 -1.58 6.58 -2.09
C THR A 186 -2.98 5.96 -2.05
N THR A 187 -3.69 6.05 -0.92
CA THR A 187 -5.06 5.54 -0.82
C THR A 187 -6.01 6.32 -1.72
N GLN A 188 -5.85 7.64 -1.85
CA GLN A 188 -6.60 8.46 -2.81
C GLN A 188 -6.39 7.96 -4.23
N HIS A 189 -5.15 7.68 -4.64
CA HIS A 189 -4.85 7.11 -5.97
C HIS A 189 -5.65 5.83 -6.21
N ILE A 190 -5.61 4.89 -5.26
CA ILE A 190 -6.38 3.63 -5.35
C ILE A 190 -7.87 3.92 -5.51
N LEU A 191 -8.42 4.84 -4.70
CA LEU A 191 -9.84 5.18 -4.76
C LEU A 191 -10.21 5.84 -6.08
N GLN A 192 -9.36 6.71 -6.63
CA GLN A 192 -9.56 7.30 -7.96
C GLN A 192 -9.53 6.23 -9.05
N CYS A 193 -8.62 5.24 -8.99
CA CYS A 193 -8.56 4.14 -9.95
C CYS A 193 -9.71 3.13 -9.81
N THR A 194 -10.31 2.98 -8.63
CA THR A 194 -11.34 1.95 -8.35
C THR A 194 -12.77 2.48 -8.28
N LYS A 195 -12.97 3.80 -8.28
CA LYS A 195 -14.30 4.41 -8.11
C LYS A 195 -15.30 4.00 -9.19
N SER A 196 -14.91 4.06 -10.46
CA SER A 196 -15.75 3.75 -11.63
C SER A 196 -14.92 3.59 -12.90
N LEU A 197 -15.52 3.06 -13.97
CA LEU A 197 -14.90 3.00 -15.29
C LEU A 197 -14.54 4.37 -15.84
N ASP A 198 -15.44 5.35 -15.71
CA ASP A 198 -15.17 6.73 -16.17
C ASP A 198 -13.96 7.35 -15.47
N SER A 199 -13.65 6.91 -14.26
CA SER A 199 -12.49 7.39 -13.51
C SER A 199 -11.18 6.80 -14.01
N ILE A 200 -11.14 5.52 -14.40
CA ILE A 200 -9.89 4.84 -14.82
C ILE A 200 -9.65 4.91 -16.35
N LYS A 201 -10.68 5.19 -17.14
CA LYS A 201 -10.55 5.41 -18.59
C LYS A 201 -9.74 6.68 -18.90
N PRO A 202 -9.13 6.79 -20.12
CA PRO A 202 -8.38 7.98 -20.53
C PRO A 202 -9.12 9.30 -20.24
N GLY A 203 -8.43 10.21 -19.55
CA GLY A 203 -8.96 11.50 -19.11
C GLY A 203 -9.75 11.49 -17.79
N GLY A 204 -10.04 10.32 -17.23
CA GLY A 204 -10.68 10.16 -15.92
C GLY A 204 -9.74 10.45 -14.74
N ALA A 205 -10.29 10.66 -13.54
CA ALA A 205 -9.49 11.06 -12.37
C ALA A 205 -8.43 10.02 -11.96
N GLY A 206 -8.75 8.72 -12.03
CA GLY A 206 -7.80 7.63 -11.81
C GLY A 206 -6.72 7.56 -12.88
N HIS A 207 -7.09 7.70 -14.15
CA HIS A 207 -6.14 7.78 -15.26
C HIS A 207 -5.16 8.92 -15.09
N VAL A 208 -5.67 10.14 -14.89
CA VAL A 208 -4.87 11.35 -14.66
C VAL A 208 -3.95 11.18 -13.44
N SER A 209 -4.49 10.61 -12.35
CA SER A 209 -3.70 10.33 -11.15
C SER A 209 -2.55 9.35 -11.42
N SER A 210 -2.78 8.27 -12.19
CA SER A 210 -1.72 7.34 -12.59
C SER A 210 -0.62 8.04 -13.39
N VAL A 211 -0.97 8.89 -14.36
CA VAL A 211 0.03 9.63 -15.16
C VAL A 211 0.83 10.59 -14.29
N ARG A 212 0.20 11.28 -13.33
CA ARG A 212 0.92 12.11 -12.35
C ARG A 212 1.91 11.31 -11.52
N VAL A 213 1.51 10.11 -11.04
CA VAL A 213 2.41 9.21 -10.30
C VAL A 213 3.58 8.74 -11.18
N ARG A 214 3.34 8.39 -12.45
CA ARG A 214 4.41 8.03 -13.41
C ARG A 214 5.45 9.14 -13.57
N LEU A 215 5.00 10.38 -13.72
CA LEU A 215 5.89 11.54 -13.83
C LEU A 215 6.58 11.90 -12.50
N LEU A 216 5.93 11.69 -11.36
CA LEU A 216 6.55 11.81 -10.03
C LEU A 216 7.67 10.78 -9.86
N HIS A 217 7.46 9.53 -10.29
CA HIS A 217 8.46 8.48 -10.24
C HIS A 217 9.70 8.83 -11.08
N ALA A 218 9.50 9.37 -12.28
CA ALA A 218 10.59 9.92 -13.08
C ALA A 218 11.35 11.05 -12.36
N ALA A 219 10.64 11.93 -11.63
CA ALA A 219 11.26 13.04 -10.90
C ALA A 219 12.11 12.57 -9.72
N VAL A 220 11.62 11.59 -8.97
CA VAL A 220 12.38 10.94 -7.90
C VAL A 220 13.65 10.30 -8.46
N ARG A 221 13.53 9.52 -9.54
CA ARG A 221 14.66 8.85 -10.20
C ARG A 221 15.72 9.84 -10.66
N GLN A 222 15.34 10.84 -11.47
CA GLN A 222 16.29 11.85 -11.97
C GLN A 222 17.02 12.56 -10.82
N ARG A 223 16.31 12.89 -9.73
CA ARG A 223 16.91 13.59 -8.60
C ARG A 223 17.92 12.73 -7.85
N ILE A 224 17.58 11.48 -7.52
CA ILE A 224 18.51 10.58 -6.83
C ILE A 224 19.71 10.25 -7.72
N MET A 225 19.49 9.94 -9.01
CA MET A 225 20.56 9.69 -9.97
C MET A 225 21.52 10.88 -10.07
N LYS A 226 20.99 12.11 -10.12
CA LYS A 226 21.82 13.33 -10.14
C LYS A 226 22.68 13.46 -8.89
N LEU A 227 22.13 13.22 -7.70
CA LEU A 227 22.88 13.27 -6.45
C LEU A 227 23.93 12.16 -6.36
N ALA A 228 23.59 10.95 -6.80
CA ALA A 228 24.50 9.81 -6.84
C ALA A 228 25.69 10.06 -7.79
N ASN A 229 25.44 10.64 -8.97
CA ASN A 229 26.49 11.00 -9.93
C ASN A 229 27.44 12.08 -9.37
N GLN A 230 26.92 13.01 -8.56
CA GLN A 230 27.71 14.06 -7.92
C GLN A 230 28.49 13.54 -6.70
N ARG A 231 27.90 12.60 -5.96
CA ARG A 231 28.51 11.95 -4.78
C ARG A 231 28.17 10.46 -4.79
N PRO A 232 29.06 9.59 -5.33
CA PRO A 232 28.78 8.16 -5.44
C PRO A 232 28.46 7.44 -4.13
N SER A 233 28.95 7.95 -2.98
CA SER A 233 28.62 7.42 -1.65
C SER A 233 27.18 7.71 -1.19
N TYR A 234 26.41 8.52 -1.91
CA TYR A 234 25.03 8.87 -1.57
C TYR A 234 24.04 7.73 -1.83
N PHE A 235 24.18 7.04 -2.96
CA PHE A 235 23.30 5.95 -3.39
C PHE A 235 24.10 4.89 -4.13
N ASN A 236 24.04 3.63 -3.68
CA ASN A 236 24.74 2.53 -4.33
C ASN A 236 23.94 2.01 -5.54
N LEU A 237 24.24 2.54 -6.73
CA LEU A 237 23.55 2.16 -7.97
C LEU A 237 23.87 0.74 -8.45
N GLU A 238 25.02 0.18 -8.05
CA GLU A 238 25.41 -1.19 -8.39
C GLU A 238 24.59 -2.19 -7.57
N GLU A 239 24.52 -1.99 -6.26
CA GLU A 239 23.83 -2.91 -5.36
C GLU A 239 22.30 -2.73 -5.38
N TRP A 240 21.81 -1.48 -5.39
CA TRP A 240 20.38 -1.17 -5.30
C TRP A 240 19.74 -0.83 -6.63
N GLY A 241 20.51 -0.82 -7.72
CA GLY A 241 20.00 -0.51 -9.06
C GLY A 241 19.58 0.94 -9.24
N VAL A 242 18.95 1.23 -10.37
CA VAL A 242 18.38 2.55 -10.66
C VAL A 242 17.16 2.77 -9.77
N PRO A 243 16.97 3.93 -9.12
CA PRO A 243 15.79 4.19 -8.31
C PRO A 243 14.50 4.08 -9.14
N VAL A 244 13.48 3.42 -8.57
CA VAL A 244 12.20 3.21 -9.27
C VAL A 244 12.40 2.47 -10.60
N ASN A 245 13.24 1.43 -10.57
CA ASN A 245 13.48 0.53 -11.71
C ASN A 245 12.27 -0.40 -11.95
N ASP A 246 12.33 -1.16 -13.04
CA ASP A 246 11.22 -2.03 -13.46
C ASP A 246 10.90 -3.13 -12.44
N ILE A 247 11.91 -3.77 -11.82
CA ILE A 247 11.63 -4.83 -10.84
C ILE A 247 10.96 -4.27 -9.57
N ASP A 248 11.34 -3.06 -9.14
CA ASP A 248 10.72 -2.38 -8.00
C ASP A 248 9.27 -1.97 -8.34
N GLN A 249 9.01 -1.54 -9.58
CA GLN A 249 7.68 -1.21 -10.08
C GLN A 249 6.79 -2.46 -10.20
N ILE A 250 7.30 -3.55 -10.76
CA ILE A 250 6.63 -4.86 -10.81
C ILE A 250 6.34 -5.35 -9.39
N GLY A 251 7.30 -5.22 -8.49
CA GLY A 251 7.15 -5.60 -7.09
C GLY A 251 6.06 -4.81 -6.39
N THR A 252 6.09 -3.49 -6.54
CA THR A 252 5.04 -2.61 -6.01
C THR A 252 3.68 -2.99 -6.58
N LEU A 253 3.55 -3.19 -7.90
CA LEU A 253 2.30 -3.60 -8.54
C LEU A 253 1.79 -4.96 -8.02
N SER A 254 2.70 -5.91 -7.81
CA SER A 254 2.40 -7.21 -7.19
C SER A 254 1.85 -7.05 -5.77
N THR A 255 2.41 -6.15 -4.96
CA THR A 255 1.94 -5.93 -3.58
C THR A 255 0.52 -5.37 -3.49
N PHE A 256 0.06 -4.63 -4.50
CA PHE A 256 -1.31 -4.13 -4.59
C PHE A 256 -2.31 -5.16 -5.15
N SER A 257 -1.81 -6.18 -5.85
CA SER A 257 -2.60 -7.17 -6.57
C SER A 257 -2.38 -8.58 -6.00
N ALA A 258 -1.41 -9.32 -6.55
CA ALA A 258 -1.13 -10.71 -6.23
C ALA A 258 -0.91 -10.96 -4.74
N THR A 259 -0.13 -10.12 -4.07
CA THR A 259 0.17 -10.31 -2.64
C THR A 259 -1.08 -10.16 -1.77
N LEU A 260 -2.04 -9.32 -2.16
CA LEU A 260 -3.35 -9.30 -1.50
C LEU A 260 -4.10 -10.61 -1.71
N ILE A 261 -4.16 -11.12 -2.95
CA ILE A 261 -4.91 -12.32 -3.33
C ILE A 261 -4.39 -13.57 -2.60
N TRP A 262 -3.07 -13.79 -2.60
CA TRP A 262 -2.49 -15.08 -2.18
C TRP A 262 -1.87 -15.08 -0.79
N ILE A 263 -1.60 -13.91 -0.21
CA ILE A 263 -1.03 -13.81 1.14
C ILE A 263 -1.99 -13.08 2.08
N SER A 264 -2.37 -11.85 1.76
CA SER A 264 -3.08 -10.98 2.71
C SER A 264 -4.50 -11.44 3.01
N PHE A 265 -5.33 -11.67 1.98
CA PHE A 265 -6.71 -12.14 2.18
C PHE A 265 -6.74 -13.52 2.84
N PRO A 266 -5.96 -14.53 2.40
CA PRO A 266 -5.94 -15.85 3.04
C PRO A 266 -5.48 -15.80 4.50
N ARG A 267 -4.49 -14.96 4.84
CA ARG A 267 -4.08 -14.77 6.25
C ARG A 267 -5.19 -14.13 7.08
N GLN A 268 -6.17 -13.45 6.49
CA GLN A 268 -7.37 -12.95 7.16
C GLN A 268 -8.58 -13.90 7.07
N GLY A 269 -8.42 -15.09 6.48
CA GLY A 269 -9.49 -16.06 6.26
C GLY A 269 -10.43 -15.73 5.10
N ILE A 270 -10.05 -14.78 4.24
CA ILE A 270 -10.78 -14.38 3.04
C ILE A 270 -10.20 -15.09 1.81
N TYR A 271 -11.04 -15.82 1.09
CA TYR A 271 -10.64 -16.53 -0.14
C TYR A 271 -11.50 -16.07 -1.31
N LEU A 272 -10.84 -15.45 -2.29
CA LEU A 272 -11.46 -14.97 -3.52
C LEU A 272 -11.85 -16.15 -4.43
N ARG A 273 -12.94 -15.97 -5.19
CA ARG A 273 -13.31 -16.85 -6.31
C ARG A 273 -12.30 -16.68 -7.45
N GLU A 274 -12.12 -17.68 -8.30
CA GLU A 274 -11.18 -17.58 -9.44
C GLU A 274 -11.45 -16.36 -10.33
N GLN A 275 -12.71 -16.09 -10.68
CA GLN A 275 -13.07 -14.90 -11.45
C GLN A 275 -12.67 -13.59 -10.76
N GLU A 276 -12.81 -13.50 -9.44
CA GLU A 276 -12.41 -12.30 -8.69
C GLU A 276 -10.88 -12.11 -8.75
N LYS A 277 -10.10 -13.19 -8.82
CA LYS A 277 -8.64 -13.11 -8.95
C LYS A 277 -8.26 -12.61 -10.35
N GLU A 278 -8.88 -13.16 -11.39
CA GLU A 278 -8.67 -12.73 -12.78
C GLU A 278 -9.03 -11.26 -12.96
N ASP A 279 -10.22 -10.85 -12.50
CA ASP A 279 -10.72 -9.49 -12.61
C ASP A 279 -9.82 -8.50 -11.85
N TYR A 280 -9.37 -8.85 -10.64
CA TYR A 280 -8.50 -7.98 -9.83
C TYR A 280 -7.08 -7.88 -10.39
N VAL A 281 -6.51 -8.98 -10.92
CA VAL A 281 -5.21 -8.93 -11.61
C VAL A 281 -5.31 -8.08 -12.89
N ALA A 282 -6.39 -8.21 -13.67
CA ALA A 282 -6.60 -7.40 -14.87
C ALA A 282 -6.70 -5.89 -14.57
N LEU A 283 -7.43 -5.52 -13.49
CA LEU A 283 -7.49 -4.14 -13.01
C LEU A 283 -6.08 -3.58 -12.74
N TRP A 284 -5.28 -4.28 -11.95
CA TRP A 284 -3.94 -3.81 -11.61
C TRP A 284 -2.98 -3.88 -12.79
N ARG A 285 -3.13 -4.84 -13.71
CA ARG A 285 -2.40 -4.86 -14.97
C ARG A 285 -2.64 -3.57 -15.76
N TYR A 286 -3.89 -3.10 -15.85
CA TYR A 286 -4.22 -1.84 -16.53
C TYR A 286 -3.67 -0.60 -15.81
N ILE A 287 -3.74 -0.56 -14.47
CA ILE A 287 -3.12 0.51 -13.68
C ILE A 287 -1.60 0.53 -13.92
N GLY A 288 -0.95 -0.64 -13.90
CA GLY A 288 0.48 -0.81 -14.18
C GLY A 288 0.87 -0.31 -15.58
N TYR A 289 0.04 -0.57 -16.58
CA TYR A 289 0.24 -0.06 -17.93
C TYR A 289 0.27 1.48 -17.97
N ILE A 290 -0.71 2.15 -17.34
CA ILE A 290 -0.73 3.62 -17.28
C ILE A 290 0.48 4.17 -16.52
N LEU A 291 0.92 3.46 -15.47
CA LEU A 291 2.11 3.79 -14.69
C LEU A 291 3.44 3.54 -15.42
N GLY A 292 3.44 2.95 -16.61
CA GLY A 292 4.65 2.62 -17.37
C GLY A 292 5.43 1.42 -16.81
N THR A 293 4.76 0.52 -16.10
CA THR A 293 5.37 -0.70 -15.53
C THR A 293 5.25 -1.86 -16.52
N PRO A 294 6.27 -2.73 -16.67
CA PRO A 294 6.11 -3.98 -17.46
C PRO A 294 4.96 -4.85 -16.92
N THR A 295 4.05 -5.26 -17.81
CA THR A 295 2.76 -5.87 -17.42
C THR A 295 2.58 -7.33 -17.84
N GLU A 296 3.54 -7.90 -18.56
CA GLU A 296 3.54 -9.27 -19.05
C GLU A 296 3.47 -10.31 -17.92
N HIS A 297 4.04 -10.00 -16.76
CA HIS A 297 3.97 -10.82 -15.56
C HIS A 297 2.57 -10.86 -14.94
N PHE A 298 1.67 -9.96 -15.34
CA PHE A 298 0.29 -9.89 -14.88
C PHE A 298 -0.71 -10.32 -15.96
N ALA A 299 -0.23 -10.88 -17.07
CA ALA A 299 -1.09 -11.31 -18.17
C ALA A 299 -2.05 -12.45 -17.80
N THR A 300 -1.68 -13.26 -16.80
CA THR A 300 -2.53 -14.32 -16.23
C THR A 300 -2.37 -14.36 -14.72
N ILE A 301 -3.34 -14.95 -14.01
CA ILE A 301 -3.24 -15.14 -12.56
C ILE A 301 -2.07 -16.06 -12.16
N ALA A 302 -1.69 -17.01 -13.03
CA ALA A 302 -0.56 -17.91 -12.79
C ALA A 302 0.76 -17.13 -12.82
N LYS A 303 0.97 -16.28 -13.84
CA LYS A 303 2.14 -15.41 -13.94
C LYS A 303 2.18 -14.38 -12.81
N ALA A 304 1.03 -13.79 -12.46
CA ALA A 304 0.94 -12.80 -11.39
C ALA A 304 1.31 -13.42 -10.03
N LYS A 305 0.91 -14.67 -9.80
CA LYS A 305 1.30 -15.44 -8.63
C LYS A 305 2.79 -15.80 -8.66
N ALA A 306 3.30 -16.27 -9.79
CA ALA A 306 4.71 -16.65 -9.93
C ALA A 306 5.65 -15.47 -9.70
N ILE A 307 5.38 -14.29 -10.28
CA ILE A 307 6.21 -13.10 -10.06
C ILE A 307 6.16 -12.63 -8.60
N MET A 308 4.99 -12.70 -7.95
CA MET A 308 4.87 -12.42 -6.52
C MET A 308 5.76 -13.35 -5.69
N GLU A 309 5.74 -14.64 -5.98
CA GLU A 309 6.52 -15.67 -5.28
C GLU A 309 8.02 -15.50 -5.52
N SER A 310 8.43 -15.21 -6.76
CA SER A 310 9.82 -14.86 -7.11
C SER A 310 10.33 -13.64 -6.35
N LEU A 311 9.57 -12.55 -6.33
CA LEU A 311 9.93 -11.32 -5.62
C LEU A 311 10.02 -11.54 -4.10
N LEU A 312 9.05 -12.26 -3.52
CA LEU A 312 9.06 -12.58 -2.10
C LEU A 312 10.29 -13.43 -1.71
N TYR A 313 10.73 -14.32 -2.60
CA TYR A 313 11.86 -15.21 -2.35
C TYR A 313 13.22 -14.55 -2.63
N ASN A 314 13.33 -13.74 -3.69
CA ASN A 314 14.61 -13.17 -4.15
C ASN A 314 14.89 -11.75 -3.63
N GLU A 315 13.86 -10.89 -3.51
CA GLU A 315 14.05 -9.44 -3.26
C GLU A 315 13.80 -9.03 -1.80
N VAL A 316 13.08 -9.85 -1.03
CA VAL A 316 12.82 -9.55 0.40
C VAL A 316 14.02 -10.00 1.23
N ASN A 317 14.87 -9.04 1.58
CA ASN A 317 16.03 -9.19 2.43
C ASN A 317 16.18 -7.91 3.30
N PRO A 318 15.56 -7.85 4.50
CA PRO A 318 15.50 -6.62 5.28
C PRO A 318 16.87 -6.07 5.69
N SER A 319 17.05 -4.74 5.61
CA SER A 319 18.24 -4.02 6.07
C SER A 319 18.00 -3.29 7.40
N GLU A 320 19.01 -2.59 7.93
CA GLU A 320 18.81 -1.72 9.09
C GLU A 320 17.81 -0.59 8.78
N MET A 321 17.88 -0.01 7.58
CA MET A 321 16.92 1.01 7.15
C MET A 321 15.50 0.43 7.02
N SER A 322 15.36 -0.86 6.69
CA SER A 322 14.06 -1.54 6.71
C SER A 322 13.41 -1.50 8.10
N ARG A 323 14.21 -1.70 9.16
CA ARG A 323 13.73 -1.61 10.55
C ARG A 323 13.22 -0.22 10.88
N VAL A 324 13.96 0.82 10.46
CA VAL A 324 13.60 2.22 10.66
C VAL A 324 12.26 2.55 10.00
N LEU A 325 12.11 2.28 8.70
CA LEU A 325 10.89 2.63 7.99
C LEU A 325 9.68 1.83 8.47
N ALA A 326 9.84 0.54 8.76
CA ALA A 326 8.76 -0.31 9.27
C ALA A 326 8.21 0.19 10.61
N ASN A 327 9.09 0.57 11.55
CA ASN A 327 8.67 1.10 12.85
C ASN A 327 8.09 2.53 12.72
N ASN A 328 8.60 3.36 11.80
CA ASN A 328 8.00 4.68 11.54
C ASN A 328 6.56 4.60 11.04
N ILE A 329 6.19 3.55 10.28
CA ILE A 329 4.81 3.32 9.88
C ILE A 329 3.93 3.10 11.12
N ILE A 330 4.34 2.24 12.06
CA ILE A 330 3.62 2.01 13.32
C ILE A 330 3.46 3.33 14.09
N HIS A 331 4.55 4.06 14.31
CA HIS A 331 4.56 5.32 15.06
C HIS A 331 3.75 6.45 14.38
N SER A 332 3.62 6.41 13.05
CA SER A 332 2.79 7.39 12.34
C SER A 332 1.28 7.11 12.44
N LEU A 333 0.89 5.87 12.78
CA LEU A 333 -0.51 5.43 12.82
C LEU A 333 -1.04 5.21 14.25
N GLU A 334 -0.16 4.99 15.23
CA GLU A 334 -0.55 4.74 16.61
C GLU A 334 -1.34 5.90 17.23
N GLY A 335 -2.47 5.56 17.87
CA GLY A 335 -3.33 6.54 18.54
C GLY A 335 -3.95 7.60 17.61
N GLN A 336 -3.88 7.40 16.30
CA GLN A 336 -4.36 8.36 15.32
C GLN A 336 -5.83 8.15 14.92
N PRO A 337 -6.61 9.21 14.63
CA PRO A 337 -7.94 9.08 14.06
C PRO A 337 -7.92 8.38 12.68
N PRO A 338 -9.03 7.75 12.25
CA PRO A 338 -10.33 7.69 12.93
C PRO A 338 -10.44 6.56 13.96
N THR A 339 -9.49 5.62 13.96
CA THR A 339 -9.62 4.35 14.69
C THR A 339 -8.93 4.33 16.05
N PHE A 340 -7.96 5.22 16.29
CA PHE A 340 -7.21 5.36 17.55
C PHE A 340 -6.64 4.02 18.05
N VAL A 341 -6.06 3.24 17.14
CA VAL A 341 -5.56 1.88 17.40
C VAL A 341 -4.26 1.94 18.22
N SER A 342 -4.10 1.02 19.17
CA SER A 342 -2.87 0.90 19.96
C SER A 342 -1.69 0.40 19.12
N PRO A 343 -0.44 0.77 19.47
CA PRO A 343 0.73 0.25 18.77
C PRO A 343 0.81 -1.28 18.78
N ASP A 344 0.46 -1.92 19.89
CA ASP A 344 0.45 -3.39 19.99
C ASP A 344 -0.54 -4.04 19.02
N MET A 345 -1.73 -3.45 18.81
CA MET A 345 -2.69 -3.96 17.83
C MET A 345 -2.19 -3.74 16.38
N LEU A 346 -1.51 -2.62 16.10
CA LEU A 346 -0.85 -2.39 14.80
C LEU A 346 0.23 -3.45 14.53
N VAL A 347 1.09 -3.69 15.52
CA VAL A 347 2.16 -4.71 15.46
C VAL A 347 1.58 -6.12 15.33
N ALA A 348 0.51 -6.43 16.07
CA ALA A 348 -0.21 -7.70 15.94
C ALA A 348 -0.72 -7.91 14.50
N SER A 349 -1.28 -6.86 13.89
CA SER A 349 -1.77 -6.90 12.50
C SER A 349 -0.62 -7.14 11.51
N ALA A 350 0.50 -6.43 11.68
CA ALA A 350 1.70 -6.61 10.86
C ALA A 350 2.29 -8.02 10.97
N ARG A 351 2.48 -8.53 12.18
CA ARG A 351 3.02 -9.89 12.40
C ARG A 351 2.08 -10.98 11.94
N TRP A 352 0.77 -10.79 12.12
CA TRP A 352 -0.23 -11.73 11.63
C TRP A 352 -0.17 -11.88 10.11
N LEU A 353 -0.02 -10.77 9.39
CA LEU A 353 -0.06 -10.73 7.94
C LEU A 353 1.27 -10.99 7.25
N ASN A 354 2.41 -10.78 7.91
CA ASN A 354 3.75 -10.98 7.33
C ASN A 354 4.48 -12.21 7.88
N GLY A 355 4.04 -12.76 9.02
CA GLY A 355 4.76 -13.81 9.73
C GLY A 355 5.72 -13.23 10.76
N ASN A 356 6.11 -14.07 11.71
CA ASN A 356 6.95 -13.64 12.82
C ASN A 356 8.40 -13.42 12.42
N ASP A 357 8.93 -14.21 11.49
CA ASP A 357 10.33 -14.13 11.06
C ASP A 357 10.61 -12.81 10.36
N LEU A 358 9.73 -12.40 9.44
CA LEU A 358 9.83 -11.08 8.80
C LEU A 358 9.63 -9.96 9.83
N GLY A 359 8.66 -10.11 10.74
CA GLY A 359 8.44 -9.15 11.83
C GLY A 359 9.67 -8.95 12.73
N ASP A 360 10.44 -10.01 13.00
CA ASP A 360 11.67 -9.94 13.79
C ASP A 360 12.81 -9.26 13.01
N GLN A 361 12.94 -9.57 11.71
CA GLN A 361 13.92 -8.92 10.84
C GLN A 361 13.62 -7.43 10.62
N LEU A 362 12.34 -7.04 10.64
CA LEU A 362 11.92 -5.64 10.63
C LEU A 362 11.99 -4.96 12.02
N GLY A 363 12.43 -5.67 13.05
CA GLY A 363 12.59 -5.11 14.40
C GLY A 363 11.30 -4.75 15.10
N LEU A 364 10.17 -5.36 14.73
CA LEU A 364 8.91 -5.14 15.42
C LEU A 364 8.95 -5.82 16.80
N PRO A 365 8.30 -5.28 17.84
CA PRO A 365 8.22 -5.96 19.14
C PRO A 365 7.31 -7.20 19.07
N ARG A 366 7.52 -8.16 19.97
CA ARG A 366 6.58 -9.29 20.15
C ARG A 366 5.43 -8.82 21.04
N VAL A 367 4.19 -9.09 20.62
CA VAL A 367 2.98 -8.69 21.33
C VAL A 367 2.36 -9.86 22.11
N SER A 368 1.62 -9.54 23.17
CA SER A 368 0.96 -10.54 24.02
C SER A 368 -0.13 -11.31 23.27
N TRP A 369 -0.50 -12.49 23.80
CA TRP A 369 -1.56 -13.33 23.26
C TRP A 369 -2.93 -12.63 23.21
N TYR A 370 -3.13 -11.61 24.06
CA TYR A 370 -4.33 -10.77 24.06
C TYR A 370 -4.51 -10.09 22.70
N TYR A 371 -3.50 -9.40 22.19
CA TYR A 371 -3.58 -8.72 20.89
C TYR A 371 -3.66 -9.69 19.71
N TRP A 372 -3.01 -10.85 19.80
CA TRP A 372 -3.22 -11.94 18.85
C TRP A 372 -4.68 -12.39 18.80
N SER A 373 -5.34 -12.49 19.95
CA SER A 373 -6.77 -12.84 20.03
C SER A 373 -7.66 -11.74 19.47
N LEU A 374 -7.31 -10.46 19.67
CA LEU A 374 -8.01 -9.33 19.05
C LEU A 374 -7.86 -9.34 17.53
N MET A 375 -6.67 -9.62 17.01
CA MET A 375 -6.47 -9.77 15.56
C MET A 375 -7.28 -10.94 14.99
N ALA A 376 -7.33 -12.08 15.70
CA ALA A 376 -8.21 -13.19 15.33
C ALA A 376 -9.70 -12.76 15.33
N GLY A 377 -10.14 -12.01 16.34
CA GLY A 377 -11.49 -11.44 16.39
C GLY A 377 -11.81 -10.51 15.21
N GLN A 378 -10.84 -9.70 14.76
CA GLN A 378 -10.96 -8.88 13.56
C GLN A 378 -11.15 -9.73 12.29
N CYS A 379 -10.33 -10.77 12.12
CA CYS A 379 -10.45 -11.68 10.98
C CYS A 379 -11.82 -12.37 10.98
N ILE A 380 -12.30 -12.84 12.14
CA ILE A 380 -13.63 -13.45 12.29
C ILE A 380 -14.74 -12.48 11.91
N PHE A 381 -14.66 -11.23 12.40
CA PHE A 381 -15.59 -10.18 12.03
C PHE A 381 -15.63 -9.96 10.51
N PHE A 382 -14.46 -9.85 9.86
CA PHE A 382 -14.39 -9.66 8.43
C PHE A 382 -14.86 -10.86 7.62
N MET A 383 -14.53 -12.10 8.04
CA MET A 383 -15.05 -13.32 7.41
C MET A 383 -16.59 -13.32 7.43
N GLY A 384 -17.19 -13.07 8.60
CA GLY A 384 -18.64 -13.00 8.74
C GLY A 384 -19.24 -11.92 7.85
N LEU A 385 -18.69 -10.71 7.87
CA LEU A 385 -19.17 -9.57 7.09
C LEU A 385 -19.08 -9.82 5.58
N CYS A 386 -17.88 -10.16 5.08
CA CYS A 386 -17.62 -10.29 3.65
C CYS A 386 -18.34 -11.49 3.04
N TYR A 387 -18.35 -12.64 3.71
CA TYR A 387 -19.06 -13.82 3.18
C TYR A 387 -20.58 -13.68 3.24
N PHE A 388 -21.11 -12.95 4.24
CA PHE A 388 -22.53 -12.63 4.29
C PHE A 388 -22.95 -11.74 3.11
N TYR A 389 -22.25 -10.62 2.86
CA TYR A 389 -22.56 -9.75 1.71
C TYR A 389 -22.38 -10.49 0.38
N ARG A 390 -21.27 -11.22 0.20
CA ARG A 390 -20.99 -11.97 -1.02
C ARG A 390 -22.01 -13.07 -1.35
N ALA A 391 -22.73 -13.58 -0.35
CA ALA A 391 -23.77 -14.58 -0.54
C ALA A 391 -25.07 -14.01 -1.13
N LEU A 392 -25.28 -12.69 -1.02
CA LEU A 392 -26.52 -12.01 -1.38
C LEU A 392 -26.23 -10.87 -2.39
N PRO A 393 -26.32 -11.12 -3.71
CA PRO A 393 -25.82 -10.20 -4.75
C PRO A 393 -26.32 -8.76 -4.66
N TRP A 394 -27.60 -8.56 -4.33
CA TRP A 394 -28.18 -7.21 -4.20
C TRP A 394 -27.64 -6.46 -2.96
N LEU A 395 -27.37 -7.17 -1.87
CA LEU A 395 -26.72 -6.59 -0.68
C LEU A 395 -25.25 -6.29 -0.95
N ASP A 396 -24.56 -7.18 -1.69
CA ASP A 396 -23.18 -6.99 -2.10
C ASP A 396 -23.02 -5.71 -2.93
N ALA A 397 -23.84 -5.54 -3.96
CA ALA A 397 -23.84 -4.33 -4.80
C ALA A 397 -24.11 -3.06 -3.98
N GLY A 398 -25.10 -3.10 -3.08
CA GLY A 398 -25.39 -1.97 -2.18
C GLY A 398 -24.26 -1.70 -1.16
N HIS A 399 -23.55 -2.74 -0.71
CA HIS A 399 -22.38 -2.62 0.16
C HIS A 399 -21.20 -1.96 -0.56
N ILE A 400 -20.89 -2.42 -1.77
CA ILE A 400 -19.84 -1.86 -2.64
C ILE A 400 -20.10 -0.37 -2.91
N ALA A 401 -21.31 -0.01 -3.37
CA ALA A 401 -21.68 1.37 -3.68
C ALA A 401 -21.58 2.30 -2.44
N ARG A 402 -21.86 1.76 -1.25
CA ARG A 402 -21.72 2.47 0.02
C ARG A 402 -20.25 2.62 0.44
N LEU A 403 -19.44 1.57 0.29
CA LEU A 403 -18.01 1.64 0.63
C LEU A 403 -17.23 2.56 -0.31
N LYS A 404 -17.56 2.60 -1.61
CA LYS A 404 -17.04 3.60 -2.56
C LYS A 404 -17.17 5.03 -2.00
N ARG A 405 -18.36 5.38 -1.46
CA ARG A 405 -18.61 6.69 -0.84
C ARG A 405 -17.91 6.87 0.51
N ILE A 406 -18.02 5.89 1.40
CA ILE A 406 -17.44 5.99 2.76
C ILE A 406 -15.92 6.13 2.69
N PHE A 407 -15.23 5.34 1.87
CA PHE A 407 -13.78 5.41 1.78
C PHE A 407 -13.32 6.76 1.23
N TYR A 408 -14.00 7.29 0.20
CA TYR A 408 -13.70 8.61 -0.31
C TYR A 408 -13.90 9.70 0.75
N ALA A 409 -15.03 9.69 1.45
CA ALA A 409 -15.34 10.66 2.49
C ALA A 409 -14.32 10.62 3.64
N VAL A 410 -13.89 9.44 4.07
CA VAL A 410 -12.95 9.26 5.19
C VAL A 410 -11.52 9.62 4.80
N ILE A 411 -11.06 9.25 3.60
CA ILE A 411 -9.67 9.42 3.18
C ILE A 411 -9.44 10.81 2.58
N VAL A 412 -10.34 11.25 1.69
CA VAL A 412 -10.14 12.48 0.92
C VAL A 412 -10.80 13.67 1.61
N GLU A 413 -12.09 13.57 1.94
CA GLU A 413 -12.87 14.73 2.42
C GLU A 413 -12.65 15.06 3.90
N ALA A 414 -12.45 14.05 4.75
CA ALA A 414 -12.37 14.26 6.19
C ALA A 414 -11.14 15.11 6.60
N LYS A 415 -11.32 15.96 7.61
CA LYS A 415 -10.25 16.82 8.17
C LYS A 415 -9.01 16.03 8.63
N TYR A 416 -9.19 14.81 9.10
CA TYR A 416 -8.10 13.93 9.54
C TYR A 416 -7.54 13.03 8.42
N GLY A 417 -8.12 13.11 7.21
CA GLY A 417 -7.64 12.50 5.97
C GLY A 417 -6.82 13.52 5.18
N LEU A 418 -7.27 13.86 3.97
CA LEU A 418 -6.69 14.91 3.11
C LEU A 418 -7.43 16.26 3.19
N ALA A 419 -8.43 16.39 4.08
CA ALA A 419 -9.15 17.63 4.35
C ALA A 419 -9.79 18.28 3.10
N GLY A 420 -10.27 17.45 2.16
CA GLY A 420 -10.93 17.89 0.93
C GLY A 420 -9.97 18.36 -0.17
N VAL A 421 -8.66 18.32 0.06
CA VAL A 421 -7.65 18.73 -0.93
C VAL A 421 -7.07 17.48 -1.57
N GLU A 422 -7.51 17.18 -2.79
CA GLU A 422 -6.96 16.09 -3.57
C GLU A 422 -5.48 16.34 -3.88
N THR A 423 -4.65 15.31 -3.74
CA THR A 423 -3.24 15.40 -4.12
C THR A 423 -3.07 15.36 -5.63
N SER A 424 -2.24 16.28 -6.14
CA SER A 424 -1.70 16.28 -7.51
C SER A 424 -0.38 15.53 -7.62
N PHE A 425 0.06 14.84 -6.55
CA PHE A 425 1.31 14.09 -6.49
C PHE A 425 2.54 14.94 -6.84
N ASP A 426 2.59 16.17 -6.33
CA ASP A 426 3.78 17.01 -6.53
C ASP A 426 5.00 16.38 -5.87
N PHE A 427 6.17 16.77 -6.38
CA PHE A 427 7.44 16.36 -5.81
C PHE A 427 7.76 17.17 -4.54
N LYS A 428 6.97 16.95 -3.48
CA LYS A 428 7.07 17.68 -2.19
C LYS A 428 8.29 17.28 -1.37
N TYR A 429 8.68 16.01 -1.47
CA TYR A 429 9.73 15.37 -0.68
C TYR A 429 10.96 15.17 -1.56
N VAL A 430 11.68 16.26 -1.81
CA VAL A 430 12.83 16.29 -2.72
C VAL A 430 14.07 15.76 -2.00
N PRO A 431 14.70 14.68 -2.50
CA PRO A 431 15.94 14.17 -1.91
C PRO A 431 17.06 15.22 -1.86
N GLU A 432 17.76 15.28 -0.75
CA GLU A 432 19.01 16.03 -0.56
C GLU A 432 20.07 15.13 0.11
N TYR A 433 21.32 15.61 0.20
CA TYR A 433 22.39 14.81 0.80
C TYR A 433 22.17 14.51 2.29
N GLU A 434 21.48 15.40 3.00
CA GLU A 434 21.15 15.25 4.43
C GLU A 434 19.79 14.55 4.63
N THR A 435 19.01 14.35 3.57
CA THR A 435 17.70 13.70 3.65
C THR A 435 17.88 12.18 3.76
N VAL A 436 17.92 11.69 4.99
CA VAL A 436 17.75 10.27 5.30
C VAL A 436 16.70 10.16 6.40
N THR A 437 15.73 9.28 6.20
CA THR A 437 14.67 9.07 7.19
C THR A 437 15.25 8.43 8.44
N GLU A 438 15.10 9.08 9.59
CA GLU A 438 15.56 8.59 10.88
C GLU A 438 14.45 7.86 11.65
N MET A 439 14.84 7.11 12.68
CA MET A 439 13.91 6.42 13.57
C MET A 439 13.15 7.40 14.45
N GLY A 440 11.82 7.40 14.35
CA GLY A 440 10.97 8.21 15.22
C GLY A 440 10.83 7.62 16.61
N ALA A 441 10.60 8.50 17.59
CA ALA A 441 10.31 8.11 18.96
C ALA A 441 8.84 7.63 19.11
N PRO A 442 8.57 6.65 19.99
CA PRO A 442 7.21 6.28 20.38
C PRO A 442 6.46 7.47 20.99
N ARG A 443 5.14 7.55 20.81
CA ARG A 443 4.29 8.57 21.45
C ARG A 443 3.63 8.02 22.71
N ASP A 444 3.49 8.87 23.73
CA ASP A 444 2.62 8.58 24.88
C ASP A 444 1.15 8.68 24.46
N ILE A 445 0.44 7.55 24.44
CA ILE A 445 -0.94 7.47 23.96
C ILE A 445 -1.89 7.12 25.11
N LYS A 446 -2.94 7.94 25.27
CA LYS A 446 -4.12 7.59 26.08
C LYS A 446 -5.17 6.91 25.20
N LEU A 447 -5.33 5.60 25.34
CA LEU A 447 -6.35 4.83 24.62
C LEU A 447 -7.76 5.30 24.99
N ARG A 448 -8.62 5.51 23.99
CA ARG A 448 -10.04 5.89 24.19
C ARG A 448 -10.93 4.65 24.27
N SER A 449 -12.00 4.70 25.08
CA SER A 449 -12.87 3.57 25.43
C SER A 449 -13.67 2.96 24.25
N ASN A 450 -13.86 3.68 23.15
CA ASN A 450 -14.50 3.19 21.92
C ASN A 450 -13.46 2.80 20.85
N SER A 451 -12.54 1.90 21.18
CA SER A 451 -11.45 1.48 20.29
C SER A 451 -11.85 0.34 19.35
N VAL A 452 -11.13 0.21 18.22
CA VAL A 452 -11.23 -0.95 17.31
C VAL A 452 -11.08 -2.28 18.05
N GLU A 453 -10.28 -2.30 19.11
CA GLU A 453 -10.05 -3.47 19.96
C GLU A 453 -11.33 -3.93 20.67
N MET A 454 -12.16 -2.99 21.15
CA MET A 454 -13.45 -3.32 21.77
C MET A 454 -14.40 -4.02 20.78
N ARG A 455 -14.43 -3.55 19.52
CA ARG A 455 -15.19 -4.22 18.45
C ARG A 455 -14.65 -5.64 18.22
N ASN A 456 -13.33 -5.78 18.13
CA ASN A 456 -12.68 -7.06 17.88
C ASN A 456 -12.93 -8.07 19.02
N LEU A 457 -12.88 -7.59 20.27
CA LEU A 457 -13.19 -8.38 21.46
C LEU A 457 -14.66 -8.86 21.46
N ARG A 458 -15.60 -7.97 21.11
CA ARG A 458 -17.03 -8.34 20.97
C ARG A 458 -17.23 -9.41 19.89
N ALA A 459 -16.58 -9.28 18.74
CA ALA A 459 -16.67 -10.25 17.66
C ALA A 459 -16.16 -11.64 18.10
N LEU A 460 -15.03 -11.67 18.82
CA LEU A 460 -14.49 -12.90 19.41
C LEU A 460 -15.49 -13.54 20.40
N GLY A 461 -16.07 -12.73 21.29
CA GLY A 461 -17.06 -13.20 22.27
C GLY A 461 -18.32 -13.77 21.62
N ILE A 462 -18.86 -13.12 20.59
CA ILE A 462 -20.02 -13.62 19.82
C ILE A 462 -19.68 -14.95 19.17
N PHE A 463 -18.52 -15.06 18.50
CA PHE A 463 -18.10 -16.29 17.84
C PHE A 463 -17.93 -17.45 18.83
N ALA A 464 -17.28 -17.20 19.98
CA ALA A 464 -17.14 -18.20 21.05
C ALA A 464 -18.51 -18.66 21.57
N GLY A 465 -19.46 -17.73 21.73
CA GLY A 465 -20.84 -18.05 22.12
C GLY A 465 -21.57 -18.92 21.11
N VAL A 466 -21.45 -18.61 19.81
CA VAL A 466 -22.05 -19.42 18.72
C VAL A 466 -21.45 -20.82 18.67
N LEU A 467 -20.12 -20.95 18.76
CA LEU A 467 -19.46 -22.26 18.81
C LEU A 467 -19.87 -23.06 20.05
N GLY A 468 -19.92 -22.42 21.22
CA GLY A 468 -20.33 -23.05 22.47
C GLY A 468 -21.78 -23.57 22.41
N LEU A 469 -22.70 -22.77 21.87
CA LEU A 469 -24.09 -23.19 21.66
C LEU A 469 -24.18 -24.33 20.65
N GLY A 470 -23.46 -24.26 19.53
CA GLY A 470 -23.42 -25.32 18.52
C GLY A 470 -22.89 -26.64 19.06
N ALA A 471 -21.81 -26.60 19.85
CA ALA A 471 -21.24 -27.77 20.53
C ALA A 471 -22.22 -28.34 21.55
N TRP A 472 -22.89 -27.49 22.32
CA TRP A 472 -23.90 -27.92 23.30
C TRP A 472 -25.13 -28.57 22.62
N VAL A 473 -25.66 -27.97 21.55
CA VAL A 473 -26.75 -28.53 20.75
C VAL A 473 -26.34 -29.87 20.15
N SER A 474 -25.14 -29.95 19.57
CA SER A 474 -24.61 -31.19 18.99
C SER A 474 -24.44 -32.28 20.05
N TYR A 475 -23.90 -31.93 21.22
CA TYR A 475 -23.81 -32.85 22.36
C TYR A 475 -25.19 -33.34 22.82
N LYS A 476 -26.17 -32.43 22.94
CA LYS A 476 -27.57 -32.79 23.29
C LYS A 476 -28.23 -33.69 22.25
N ALA A 477 -28.02 -33.41 20.97
CA ALA A 477 -28.54 -34.23 19.88
C ALA A 477 -27.91 -35.63 19.89
N THR A 478 -26.59 -35.72 19.96
CA THR A 478 -25.85 -36.99 20.00
C THR A 478 -26.21 -37.81 21.23
N THR A 479 -26.29 -37.20 22.42
CA THR A 479 -26.71 -37.90 23.65
C THR A 479 -28.16 -38.37 23.57
N SER A 480 -29.07 -37.58 22.99
CA SER A 480 -30.45 -38.00 22.79
C SER A 480 -30.61 -39.11 21.76
N ILE A 481 -29.76 -39.15 20.72
CA ILE A 481 -29.75 -40.22 19.72
C ILE A 481 -29.18 -41.50 20.34
N LEU A 482 -28.05 -41.42 21.06
CA LEU A 482 -27.45 -42.57 21.74
C LEU A 482 -28.41 -43.19 22.77
N ALA A 483 -29.14 -42.36 23.52
CA ALA A 483 -30.15 -42.82 24.48
C ALA A 483 -31.43 -43.40 23.86
N LYS A 484 -31.58 -43.35 22.53
CA LYS A 484 -32.65 -44.04 21.78
C LYS A 484 -32.17 -45.31 21.09
N ILE A 485 -30.86 -45.47 20.93
CA ILE A 485 -30.22 -46.62 20.28
C ILE A 485 -29.85 -47.70 21.31
N TRP A 486 -29.55 -47.28 22.54
CA TRP A 486 -29.37 -48.11 23.74
C TRP A 486 -30.58 -47.95 24.64
#